data_AF-A0A933UE79-F1
#
_entry.id   AF-A0A933UE79-F1
#
_cell.length_a   1.000
_cell.length_b   1.000
_cell.length_c   1.000
_cell.angle_alpha   90.00
_cell.angle_beta   90.00
_cell.angle_gamma   90.00
#
_symmetry.space_group_name_H-M   'P 1'
#
loop_
_entity.id
_entity.type
_entity.pdbx_description
1 polymer ?
#
loop_
_entity_poly.entity_id
_entity_poly.type
_entity_poly.pdbx_seq_one_letter_code
_entity_poly.pdbx_strand_id
1 'polypeptide(L)'
;MFGFNFSPRRERLSIVAPVVLLIQMAMPAWADREVWLTGVPDYHWVAGCFGTAAGNLMGYWDRHGFPDWYTGPTAGGTAPLNDYGTNAGIRALWVSQAGVDGRPADQPGHMDDFYVGFDQTDPDPHVTAHRKEHSPDCIADFIGMSQRRWTNMNGECDGNVDGYAFVYWDRSGARRTNFTPSTDAGMPPRDLQSGLRAFSEYRGGRADSFSQLTDFNPTVPAGRGFTFADMKAEIEAGYPVLLFLQNFSVYSADRPGLPRGNPDLHGMLAYGYAEYPSLGIQWVYYRTSWASGDGVHSQWDDGTWQAGNPLRGVVGYHPRPRIRSATRTENTVTITWDGPSSQLYDADTEATTLLHRYQVERSLGMTPATWSAAGEPTTDRSLTLTNCCANASFYRVRLLGP
;
A
#
# COMPACT_ATOMS: atom_id res chain seq x y z
N MET A 1 -57.62 66.40 11.90
CA MET A 1 -56.65 67.50 12.08
C MET A 1 -55.43 67.15 11.23
N PHE A 2 -55.09 68.02 10.28
CA PHE A 2 -53.90 68.15 9.39
C PHE A 2 -52.71 67.22 9.69
N GLY A 3 -51.92 66.68 8.74
CA GLY A 3 -51.69 66.98 7.33
C GLY A 3 -50.18 66.93 7.02
N PHE A 4 -49.78 66.11 6.02
CA PHE A 4 -48.67 66.26 5.05
C PHE A 4 -47.16 66.40 5.41
N ASN A 5 -46.39 65.52 4.72
CA ASN A 5 -45.19 65.70 3.87
C ASN A 5 -43.76 66.05 4.38
N PHE A 6 -42.86 65.09 4.06
CA PHE A 6 -41.56 65.17 3.35
C PHE A 6 -40.56 66.32 3.56
N SER A 7 -39.32 65.96 3.92
CA SER A 7 -38.10 66.23 3.12
C SER A 7 -36.85 65.57 3.74
N PRO A 8 -36.02 64.82 2.99
CA PRO A 8 -34.67 64.46 3.42
C PRO A 8 -33.64 65.44 2.84
N ARG A 9 -32.91 66.16 3.71
CA ARG A 9 -31.68 66.87 3.32
C ARG A 9 -30.53 65.87 3.18
N ARG A 10 -29.93 65.82 1.99
CA ARG A 10 -28.63 65.20 1.74
C ARG A 10 -27.54 66.18 2.16
N GLU A 11 -26.75 65.83 3.16
CA GLU A 11 -25.42 66.41 3.37
C GLU A 11 -24.37 65.37 2.97
N ARG A 12 -23.55 65.73 1.99
CA ARG A 12 -22.37 64.97 1.58
C ARG A 12 -21.21 65.39 2.48
N LEU A 13 -20.68 64.47 3.28
CA LEU A 13 -19.33 64.58 3.83
C LEU A 13 -18.44 63.53 3.17
N SER A 14 -17.55 64.01 2.30
CA SER A 14 -16.46 63.23 1.74
C SER A 14 -15.30 63.22 2.75
N ILE A 15 -14.99 62.06 3.32
CA ILE A 15 -13.72 61.83 4.01
C ILE A 15 -12.97 60.75 3.23
N VAL A 16 -11.85 61.18 2.66
CA VAL A 16 -10.90 60.39 1.90
C VAL A 16 -10.14 59.49 2.87
N ALA A 17 -10.38 58.19 2.82
CA ALA A 17 -9.55 57.19 3.50
C ALA A 17 -8.33 56.88 2.62
N PRO A 18 -7.08 56.88 3.16
CA PRO A 18 -5.93 56.43 2.39
C PRO A 18 -6.03 54.92 2.18
N VAL A 19 -6.16 54.53 0.92
CA VAL A 19 -6.02 53.15 0.46
C VAL A 19 -4.57 52.74 0.67
N VAL A 20 -4.29 52.01 1.76
CA VAL A 20 -3.07 51.21 1.87
C VAL A 20 -3.30 49.98 1.00
N LEU A 21 -2.86 50.07 -0.25
CA LEU A 21 -2.84 48.97 -1.20
C LEU A 21 -1.69 48.03 -0.84
N LEU A 22 -1.93 47.13 0.12
CA LEU A 22 -1.10 45.95 0.34
C LEU A 22 -1.39 44.95 -0.80
N ILE A 23 -0.75 45.17 -1.95
CA ILE A 23 -0.58 44.09 -2.93
C ILE A 23 0.54 43.20 -2.39
N GLN A 24 0.19 42.27 -1.49
CA GLN A 24 0.89 41.00 -1.46
C GLN A 24 0.36 40.24 -2.69
N MET A 25 1.10 40.31 -3.80
CA MET A 25 1.03 39.23 -4.77
C MET A 25 1.53 38.00 -4.03
N ALA A 26 0.61 37.23 -3.43
CA ALA A 26 0.88 35.85 -3.11
C ALA A 26 1.22 35.21 -4.45
N MET A 27 2.52 35.03 -4.72
CA MET A 27 2.93 34.10 -5.75
C MET A 27 2.22 32.79 -5.42
N PRO A 28 1.65 32.08 -6.41
CA PRO A 28 1.24 30.71 -6.15
C PRO A 28 2.46 30.02 -5.54
N ALA A 29 2.32 29.38 -4.39
CA ALA A 29 3.38 28.50 -3.93
C ALA A 29 3.32 27.28 -4.84
N TRP A 30 4.19 27.25 -5.86
CA TRP A 30 4.40 26.04 -6.65
C TRP A 30 5.16 25.06 -5.76
N ALA A 31 4.90 23.77 -5.93
CA ALA A 31 5.76 22.76 -5.31
C ALA A 31 7.16 22.93 -5.91
N ASP A 32 8.20 22.84 -5.09
CA ASP A 32 9.57 22.77 -5.60
C ASP A 32 9.86 21.39 -6.18
N ARG A 33 9.07 20.39 -5.77
CA ARG A 33 9.08 19.06 -6.36
C ARG A 33 7.77 18.34 -6.15
N GLU A 34 7.21 17.80 -7.22
CA GLU A 34 5.99 16.99 -7.19
C GLU A 34 6.13 15.75 -8.07
N VAL A 35 6.04 14.55 -7.45
CA VAL A 35 6.22 13.28 -8.16
C VAL A 35 5.24 12.22 -7.67
N TRP A 36 4.88 11.28 -8.55
CA TRP A 36 4.05 10.14 -8.18
C TRP A 36 4.22 8.94 -9.10
N LEU A 37 3.91 7.75 -8.55
CA LEU A 37 3.87 6.51 -9.30
C LEU A 37 2.61 6.46 -10.16
N THR A 38 2.77 6.18 -11.46
CA THR A 38 1.62 6.08 -12.39
C THR A 38 1.00 4.68 -12.32
N GLY A 39 -0.29 4.57 -12.65
CA GLY A 39 -0.97 3.28 -12.75
C GLY A 39 -1.34 2.62 -11.41
N VAL A 40 -1.33 3.37 -10.31
CA VAL A 40 -1.82 2.89 -9.01
C VAL A 40 -3.35 2.77 -9.03
N PRO A 41 -3.91 1.56 -8.83
CA PRO A 41 -5.36 1.36 -8.76
C PRO A 41 -6.01 2.16 -7.64
N ASP A 42 -7.30 2.43 -7.81
CA ASP A 42 -8.13 3.13 -6.83
C ASP A 42 -9.45 2.38 -6.65
N TYR A 43 -9.41 1.35 -5.82
CA TYR A 43 -10.55 0.51 -5.51
C TYR A 43 -11.44 1.11 -4.42
N HIS A 44 -12.74 0.82 -4.50
CA HIS A 44 -13.66 1.17 -3.42
C HIS A 44 -13.58 0.19 -2.27
N TRP A 45 -14.13 0.63 -1.15
CA TRP A 45 -14.08 -0.12 0.09
C TRP A 45 -14.95 -1.37 0.01
N VAL A 46 -14.35 -2.54 0.28
CA VAL A 46 -15.08 -3.81 0.34
C VAL A 46 -14.54 -4.62 1.51
N ALA A 47 -15.38 -4.75 2.54
CA ALA A 47 -15.17 -5.60 3.70
C ALA A 47 -13.88 -5.35 4.49
N GLY A 48 -13.22 -4.20 4.32
CA GLY A 48 -12.07 -3.79 5.13
C GLY A 48 -11.13 -2.84 4.41
N CYS A 49 -10.65 -1.81 5.11
CA CYS A 49 -9.80 -0.79 4.49
C CYS A 49 -8.40 -1.31 4.17
N PHE A 50 -7.79 -2.14 5.03
CA PHE A 50 -6.49 -2.75 4.74
C PHE A 50 -6.55 -3.81 3.65
N GLY A 51 -7.66 -4.54 3.54
CA GLY A 51 -7.94 -5.41 2.40
C GLY A 51 -7.93 -4.63 1.10
N THR A 52 -8.73 -3.56 1.01
CA THR A 52 -8.79 -2.69 -0.18
C THR A 52 -7.45 -2.00 -0.47
N ALA A 53 -6.77 -1.42 0.53
CA ALA A 53 -5.48 -0.76 0.35
C ALA A 53 -4.39 -1.74 -0.14
N ALA A 54 -4.34 -2.94 0.43
CA ALA A 54 -3.46 -4.00 -0.04
C ALA A 54 -3.89 -4.53 -1.42
N GLY A 55 -5.18 -4.50 -1.74
CA GLY A 55 -5.71 -4.71 -3.09
C GLY A 55 -5.13 -3.72 -4.08
N ASN A 56 -5.15 -2.41 -3.78
CA ASN A 56 -4.51 -1.38 -4.61
C ASN A 56 -3.01 -1.67 -4.79
N LEU A 57 -2.30 -2.06 -3.73
CA LEU A 57 -0.88 -2.40 -3.78
C LEU A 57 -0.61 -3.62 -4.67
N MET A 58 -1.35 -4.71 -4.49
CA MET A 58 -1.13 -5.94 -5.26
C MET A 58 -1.60 -5.80 -6.71
N GLY A 59 -2.69 -5.07 -6.95
CA GLY A 59 -3.14 -4.71 -8.29
C GLY A 59 -2.16 -3.79 -9.00
N TYR A 60 -1.48 -2.89 -8.28
CA TYR A 60 -0.37 -2.12 -8.84
C TYR A 60 0.75 -3.05 -9.33
N TRP A 61 1.24 -3.94 -8.49
CA TRP A 61 2.34 -4.83 -8.87
C TRP A 61 1.97 -5.85 -9.95
N ASP A 62 0.72 -6.28 -10.01
CA ASP A 62 0.20 -7.08 -11.13
C ASP A 62 0.46 -6.39 -12.48
N ARG A 63 0.19 -5.09 -12.54
CA ARG A 63 0.41 -4.23 -13.72
C ARG A 63 1.87 -3.84 -13.92
N HIS A 64 2.63 -3.79 -12.83
CA HIS A 64 3.99 -3.24 -12.77
C HIS A 64 5.04 -4.31 -12.45
N GLY A 65 4.93 -5.49 -13.07
CA GLY A 65 6.00 -6.49 -13.02
C GLY A 65 5.61 -7.93 -12.79
N PHE A 66 4.38 -8.16 -12.33
CA PHE A 66 3.98 -9.45 -11.76
C PHE A 66 2.57 -9.88 -12.22
N PRO A 67 2.35 -10.13 -13.52
CA PRO A 67 1.02 -10.29 -14.15
C PRO A 67 0.19 -11.51 -13.71
N ASP A 68 0.62 -12.25 -12.69
CA ASP A 68 -0.08 -13.42 -12.13
C ASP A 68 -0.40 -13.21 -10.63
N TRP A 69 -0.33 -11.99 -10.12
CA TRP A 69 -0.71 -11.70 -8.74
C TRP A 69 -2.21 -11.59 -8.58
N TYR A 70 -2.86 -11.02 -9.59
CA TYR A 70 -4.26 -11.26 -9.84
C TYR A 70 -4.42 -12.42 -10.82
N THR A 71 -5.32 -13.35 -10.53
CA THR A 71 -5.52 -14.56 -11.35
C THR A 71 -6.99 -14.82 -11.69
N GLY A 72 -7.86 -13.87 -11.39
CA GLY A 72 -9.28 -13.98 -11.72
C GLY A 72 -9.58 -13.58 -13.17
N PRO A 73 -10.79 -13.85 -13.67
CA PRO A 73 -11.20 -13.55 -15.05
C PRO A 73 -11.50 -12.06 -15.30
N THR A 74 -11.68 -11.23 -14.28
CA THR A 74 -11.99 -9.80 -14.45
C THR A 74 -10.93 -9.11 -15.31
N ALA A 75 -11.38 -8.21 -16.19
CA ALA A 75 -10.51 -7.44 -17.08
C ALA A 75 -9.50 -8.29 -17.88
N GLY A 76 -9.85 -9.54 -18.18
CA GLY A 76 -9.00 -10.44 -18.97
C GLY A 76 -7.79 -10.99 -18.22
N GLY A 77 -7.79 -10.96 -16.88
CA GLY A 77 -6.71 -11.49 -16.05
C GLY A 77 -5.67 -10.45 -15.62
N THR A 78 -5.81 -9.19 -16.01
CA THR A 78 -4.98 -8.09 -15.49
C THR A 78 -5.77 -7.27 -14.50
N ALA A 79 -5.17 -6.94 -13.35
CA ALA A 79 -5.80 -6.10 -12.36
C ALA A 79 -6.23 -4.75 -12.99
N PRO A 80 -7.53 -4.41 -13.01
CA PRO A 80 -8.01 -3.12 -13.51
C PRO A 80 -7.60 -1.97 -12.57
N LEU A 81 -7.67 -0.73 -13.03
CA LEU A 81 -7.38 0.45 -12.20
C LEU A 81 -8.53 0.86 -11.27
N ASN A 82 -9.70 0.25 -11.44
CA ASN A 82 -10.89 0.45 -10.61
C ASN A 82 -11.66 -0.88 -10.51
N ASP A 83 -12.67 -0.92 -9.66
CA ASP A 83 -13.48 -2.10 -9.36
C ASP A 83 -14.99 -1.83 -9.55
N TYR A 84 -15.32 -0.97 -10.52
CA TYR A 84 -16.68 -0.62 -10.90
C TYR A 84 -17.18 -1.38 -12.13
N GLY A 85 -18.50 -1.54 -12.24
CA GLY A 85 -19.15 -2.14 -13.41
C GLY A 85 -18.61 -3.55 -13.67
N THR A 86 -18.09 -3.78 -14.89
CA THR A 86 -17.49 -5.05 -15.29
C THR A 86 -16.23 -5.42 -14.51
N ASN A 87 -15.63 -4.47 -13.79
CA ASN A 87 -14.42 -4.68 -13.00
C ASN A 87 -14.71 -5.13 -11.56
N ALA A 88 -15.98 -5.23 -11.14
CA ALA A 88 -16.32 -5.54 -9.75
C ALA A 88 -15.74 -6.87 -9.23
N GLY A 89 -15.45 -7.83 -10.10
CA GLY A 89 -14.87 -9.10 -9.69
C GLY A 89 -13.45 -8.99 -9.10
N ILE A 90 -12.66 -7.95 -9.43
CA ILE A 90 -11.29 -7.76 -8.89
C ILE A 90 -11.23 -7.79 -7.36
N ARG A 91 -12.33 -7.51 -6.67
CA ARG A 91 -12.46 -7.59 -5.21
C ARG A 91 -12.02 -8.94 -4.65
N ALA A 92 -12.19 -10.02 -5.42
CA ALA A 92 -11.74 -11.36 -5.05
C ALA A 92 -10.21 -11.44 -4.82
N LEU A 93 -9.43 -10.49 -5.34
CA LEU A 93 -8.01 -10.35 -5.04
C LEU A 93 -7.76 -10.16 -3.54
N TRP A 94 -8.55 -9.32 -2.87
CA TRP A 94 -8.39 -9.06 -1.44
C TRP A 94 -9.43 -9.75 -0.56
N VAL A 95 -10.66 -9.94 -1.02
CA VAL A 95 -11.74 -10.59 -0.28
C VAL A 95 -12.46 -11.57 -1.22
N SER A 96 -12.11 -12.84 -1.14
CA SER A 96 -12.76 -13.91 -1.93
C SER A 96 -14.18 -14.18 -1.44
N GLN A 97 -15.07 -14.53 -2.36
CA GLN A 97 -16.47 -14.84 -2.06
C GLN A 97 -17.02 -15.87 -3.06
N ALA A 98 -17.84 -16.80 -2.58
CA ALA A 98 -18.52 -17.78 -3.41
C ALA A 98 -19.30 -17.11 -4.56
N GLY A 99 -19.14 -17.63 -5.78
CA GLY A 99 -19.82 -17.12 -6.97
C GLY A 99 -19.26 -15.81 -7.54
N VAL A 100 -18.19 -15.25 -6.94
CA VAL A 100 -17.56 -14.01 -7.40
C VAL A 100 -16.26 -14.33 -8.15
N ASP A 101 -16.03 -13.62 -9.25
CA ASP A 101 -14.77 -13.63 -10.00
C ASP A 101 -14.27 -15.03 -10.39
N GLY A 102 -15.19 -15.88 -10.86
CA GLY A 102 -14.88 -17.24 -11.29
C GLY A 102 -14.76 -18.26 -10.15
N ARG A 103 -14.87 -17.85 -8.88
CA ARG A 103 -15.01 -18.79 -7.76
C ARG A 103 -16.36 -19.53 -7.86
N PRO A 104 -16.40 -20.87 -7.73
CA PRO A 104 -17.65 -21.62 -7.70
C PRO A 104 -18.60 -21.14 -6.60
N ALA A 105 -19.91 -21.16 -6.87
CA ALA A 105 -20.94 -20.67 -5.95
C ALA A 105 -21.10 -21.54 -4.69
N ASP A 106 -20.56 -22.75 -4.68
CA ASP A 106 -20.57 -23.70 -3.57
C ASP A 106 -19.24 -23.74 -2.80
N GLN A 107 -18.30 -22.85 -3.12
CA GLN A 107 -16.99 -22.75 -2.46
C GLN A 107 -16.91 -21.43 -1.67
N PRO A 108 -17.18 -21.45 -0.35
CA PRO A 108 -17.00 -20.29 0.52
C PRO A 108 -15.59 -19.69 0.42
N GLY A 109 -15.50 -18.36 0.43
CA GLY A 109 -14.26 -17.60 0.54
C GLY A 109 -14.18 -16.78 1.82
N HIS A 110 -13.26 -15.83 1.87
CA HIS A 110 -13.05 -14.95 3.01
C HIS A 110 -14.31 -14.24 3.49
N MET A 111 -15.06 -13.65 2.55
CA MET A 111 -16.30 -12.95 2.87
C MET A 111 -17.31 -13.87 3.54
N ASP A 112 -17.42 -15.11 3.07
CA ASP A 112 -18.40 -16.08 3.54
C ASP A 112 -18.01 -16.72 4.88
N ASP A 113 -16.71 -16.72 5.22
CA ASP A 113 -16.17 -17.40 6.40
C ASP A 113 -15.94 -16.49 7.60
N PHE A 114 -15.63 -15.20 7.36
CA PHE A 114 -15.18 -14.29 8.41
C PHE A 114 -16.01 -13.03 8.56
N TYR A 115 -16.66 -12.54 7.50
CA TYR A 115 -17.25 -11.21 7.52
C TYR A 115 -18.79 -11.24 7.68
N VAL A 116 -19.29 -10.61 8.74
CA VAL A 116 -20.72 -10.37 8.99
C VAL A 116 -21.10 -8.96 8.54
N GLY A 117 -20.29 -7.97 8.92
CA GLY A 117 -20.55 -6.56 8.60
C GLY A 117 -19.49 -5.65 9.22
N PHE A 118 -19.32 -4.45 8.68
CA PHE A 118 -18.30 -3.54 9.18
C PHE A 118 -18.44 -3.29 10.68
N ASP A 119 -17.31 -3.33 11.39
CA ASP A 119 -17.21 -3.05 12.82
C ASP A 119 -17.99 -4.04 13.73
N GLN A 120 -18.40 -5.19 13.18
CA GLN A 120 -19.04 -6.26 13.96
C GLN A 120 -18.03 -7.15 14.69
N THR A 121 -18.46 -7.68 15.82
CA THR A 121 -17.69 -8.58 16.71
C THR A 121 -18.34 -9.95 16.88
N ASP A 122 -19.33 -10.26 16.04
CA ASP A 122 -20.00 -11.54 16.00
C ASP A 122 -19.00 -12.70 15.81
N PRO A 123 -19.36 -13.95 16.17
CA PRO A 123 -18.50 -15.08 15.87
C PRO A 123 -18.39 -15.28 14.35
N ASP A 124 -17.19 -15.61 13.87
CA ASP A 124 -16.91 -15.83 12.45
C ASP A 124 -17.98 -16.75 11.80
N PRO A 125 -18.57 -16.37 10.64
CA PRO A 125 -19.61 -17.12 9.95
C PRO A 125 -19.35 -18.61 9.76
N HIS A 126 -18.12 -19.04 9.47
CA HIS A 126 -17.83 -20.46 9.32
C HIS A 126 -18.00 -21.23 10.63
N VAL A 127 -17.71 -20.60 11.78
CA VAL A 127 -17.91 -21.19 13.12
C VAL A 127 -19.39 -21.35 13.41
N THR A 128 -20.18 -20.30 13.20
CA THR A 128 -21.64 -20.32 13.46
C THR A 128 -22.38 -21.29 12.54
N ALA A 129 -21.91 -21.43 11.29
CA ALA A 129 -22.46 -22.38 10.32
C ALA A 129 -21.92 -23.82 10.48
N HIS A 130 -21.02 -24.08 11.44
CA HIS A 130 -20.33 -25.36 11.60
C HIS A 130 -19.66 -25.86 10.31
N ARG A 131 -19.15 -24.93 9.51
CA ARG A 131 -18.40 -25.21 8.28
C ARG A 131 -16.92 -25.21 8.56
N LYS A 132 -16.19 -26.03 7.80
CA LYS A 132 -14.73 -25.92 7.76
C LYS A 132 -14.34 -24.57 7.13
N GLU A 133 -13.39 -23.87 7.77
CA GLU A 133 -12.69 -22.72 7.19
C GLU A 133 -12.09 -23.10 5.83
N HIS A 134 -12.24 -22.23 4.83
CA HIS A 134 -11.62 -22.39 3.53
C HIS A 134 -10.09 -22.24 3.63
N SER A 135 -9.39 -22.76 2.62
CA SER A 135 -7.94 -22.56 2.53
C SER A 135 -7.63 -21.12 2.11
N PRO A 136 -6.65 -20.43 2.72
CA PRO A 136 -6.29 -19.06 2.34
C PRO A 136 -6.03 -18.89 0.85
N ASP A 137 -6.69 -17.92 0.22
CA ASP A 137 -6.55 -17.67 -1.22
C ASP A 137 -6.66 -16.19 -1.65
N CYS A 138 -7.09 -15.29 -0.76
CA CYS A 138 -7.10 -13.84 -1.01
C CYS A 138 -6.28 -13.08 0.04
N ILE A 139 -5.94 -11.82 -0.24
CA ILE A 139 -5.05 -11.02 0.62
C ILE A 139 -5.54 -10.98 2.08
N ALA A 140 -6.85 -10.81 2.29
CA ALA A 140 -7.46 -10.76 3.61
C ALA A 140 -7.16 -11.99 4.47
N ASP A 141 -7.12 -13.18 3.88
CA ASP A 141 -6.75 -14.41 4.60
C ASP A 141 -5.31 -14.37 5.10
N PHE A 142 -4.41 -13.88 4.23
CA PHE A 142 -2.99 -13.83 4.55
C PHE A 142 -2.66 -12.74 5.58
N ILE A 143 -3.35 -11.60 5.55
CA ILE A 143 -3.15 -10.51 6.52
C ILE A 143 -3.98 -10.69 7.80
N GLY A 144 -4.80 -11.75 7.87
CA GLY A 144 -5.63 -12.10 9.03
C GLY A 144 -6.81 -11.17 9.26
N MET A 145 -7.25 -10.42 8.24
CA MET A 145 -8.31 -9.42 8.34
C MET A 145 -9.65 -10.05 8.74
N SER A 146 -10.46 -9.37 9.56
CA SER A 146 -11.79 -9.82 10.01
C SER A 146 -11.81 -11.17 10.76
N GLN A 147 -10.66 -11.73 11.13
CA GLN A 147 -10.60 -13.03 11.82
C GLN A 147 -10.59 -12.81 13.32
N ARG A 148 -11.66 -13.22 14.01
CA ARG A 148 -11.79 -13.01 15.46
C ARG A 148 -10.84 -13.87 16.31
N ARG A 149 -10.31 -14.95 15.75
CA ARG A 149 -9.52 -15.97 16.48
C ARG A 149 -8.23 -15.47 17.15
N TRP A 150 -7.74 -14.28 16.79
CA TRP A 150 -6.48 -13.77 17.32
C TRP A 150 -6.60 -13.35 18.77
N THR A 151 -5.56 -13.54 19.57
CA THR A 151 -5.52 -13.09 20.97
C THR A 151 -4.18 -12.44 21.30
N ASN A 152 -4.12 -11.53 22.27
CA ASN A 152 -2.90 -10.93 22.79
C ASN A 152 -1.95 -10.41 21.69
N MET A 153 -2.49 -9.79 20.64
CA MET A 153 -1.70 -9.27 19.52
C MET A 153 -0.79 -8.14 20.02
N ASN A 154 0.49 -8.46 20.20
CA ASN A 154 1.53 -7.58 20.76
C ASN A 154 1.18 -7.00 22.15
N GLY A 155 0.33 -7.67 22.92
CA GLY A 155 -0.23 -7.12 24.16
C GLY A 155 -1.10 -5.89 23.97
N GLU A 156 -1.51 -5.55 22.74
CA GLU A 156 -2.37 -4.41 22.41
C GLU A 156 -3.83 -4.81 22.48
N CYS A 157 -4.26 -5.71 21.58
CA CYS A 157 -5.66 -6.08 21.40
C CYS A 157 -5.86 -7.58 21.13
N ASP A 158 -7.12 -7.98 21.17
CA ASP A 158 -7.64 -9.32 20.88
C ASP A 158 -8.56 -9.25 19.65
N GLY A 159 -8.46 -10.24 18.77
CA GLY A 159 -9.28 -10.42 17.58
C GLY A 159 -9.12 -9.31 16.52
N ASN A 160 -9.37 -9.67 15.27
CA ASN A 160 -9.63 -8.67 14.26
C ASN A 160 -11.14 -8.49 14.09
N VAL A 161 -11.61 -7.27 14.40
CA VAL A 161 -13.00 -6.85 14.15
C VAL A 161 -13.25 -6.90 12.65
N ASP A 162 -14.50 -7.11 12.22
CA ASP A 162 -14.83 -7.14 10.80
C ASP A 162 -14.37 -5.87 10.06
N GLY A 163 -13.52 -6.09 9.06
CA GLY A 163 -12.88 -5.07 8.24
C GLY A 163 -11.55 -4.55 8.75
N TYR A 164 -11.05 -5.08 9.87
CA TYR A 164 -9.84 -4.61 10.53
C TYR A 164 -8.72 -5.65 10.38
N ALA A 165 -7.48 -5.17 10.45
CA ALA A 165 -6.27 -5.98 10.44
C ALA A 165 -5.25 -5.40 11.43
N PHE A 166 -4.20 -6.16 11.73
CA PHE A 166 -3.21 -5.78 12.74
C PHE A 166 -1.80 -5.64 12.14
N VAL A 167 -0.95 -4.83 12.79
CA VAL A 167 0.49 -4.70 12.48
C VAL A 167 1.30 -4.75 13.76
N TYR A 168 2.36 -5.56 13.77
CA TYR A 168 3.26 -5.67 14.90
C TYR A 168 4.37 -4.61 14.85
N TRP A 169 4.18 -3.50 15.55
CA TRP A 169 5.18 -2.42 15.63
C TRP A 169 6.31 -2.70 16.63
N ASP A 170 7.50 -2.16 16.33
CA ASP A 170 8.53 -1.93 17.34
C ASP A 170 8.31 -0.55 17.96
N ARG A 171 7.95 -0.54 19.25
CA ARG A 171 7.59 0.69 19.99
C ARG A 171 8.78 1.63 20.22
N SER A 172 10.02 1.21 19.96
CA SER A 172 11.18 2.11 19.93
C SER A 172 11.29 2.95 18.65
N GLY A 173 10.35 2.78 17.71
CA GLY A 173 10.38 3.39 16.38
C GLY A 173 11.40 2.75 15.42
N ALA A 174 12.02 1.63 15.80
CA ALA A 174 12.92 0.90 14.91
C ALA A 174 12.16 0.24 13.76
N ARG A 175 12.81 0.16 12.59
CA ARG A 175 12.29 -0.58 11.44
C ARG A 175 12.31 -2.08 11.72
N ARG A 176 11.16 -2.74 11.54
CA ARG A 176 11.04 -4.20 11.57
C ARG A 176 11.11 -4.77 10.17
N THR A 177 12.27 -5.22 9.74
CA THR A 177 12.45 -5.84 8.41
C THR A 177 12.09 -7.31 8.44
N ASN A 178 11.23 -7.75 7.51
CA ASN A 178 10.79 -9.13 7.33
C ASN A 178 10.33 -9.81 8.63
N PHE A 179 9.68 -9.04 9.51
CA PHE A 179 9.23 -9.53 10.79
C PHE A 179 8.09 -10.53 10.60
N THR A 180 8.18 -11.66 11.30
CA THR A 180 7.13 -12.67 11.40
C THR A 180 6.71 -12.74 12.86
N PRO A 181 5.41 -12.57 13.17
CA PRO A 181 4.94 -12.62 14.55
C PRO A 181 5.18 -14.00 15.18
N SER A 182 5.28 -14.03 16.51
CA SER A 182 5.27 -15.29 17.26
C SER A 182 3.89 -15.95 17.14
N THR A 183 3.82 -17.23 17.49
CA THR A 183 2.58 -18.01 17.47
C THR A 183 1.65 -17.69 18.65
N ASP A 184 2.07 -16.79 19.55
CA ASP A 184 1.35 -16.47 20.79
C ASP A 184 -0.06 -15.94 20.53
N ALA A 185 -0.25 -15.27 19.39
CA ALA A 185 -1.54 -14.70 19.03
C ALA A 185 -2.49 -15.63 18.28
N GLY A 186 -1.99 -16.79 17.83
CA GLY A 186 -2.74 -17.74 17.02
C GLY A 186 -1.92 -18.29 15.85
N MET A 187 -2.50 -19.30 15.19
CA MET A 187 -1.88 -20.01 14.07
C MET A 187 -2.77 -19.96 12.81
N PRO A 188 -2.21 -19.73 11.62
CA PRO A 188 -0.81 -19.28 11.39
C PRO A 188 -0.60 -17.86 11.94
N PRO A 189 0.61 -17.48 12.39
CA PRO A 189 0.85 -16.13 12.87
C PRO A 189 0.76 -15.15 11.69
N ARG A 190 -0.23 -14.27 11.71
CA ARG A 190 -0.49 -13.29 10.64
C ARG A 190 -0.53 -11.86 11.18
N ASP A 191 -0.07 -10.96 10.33
CA ASP A 191 -0.29 -9.52 10.41
C ASP A 191 -0.17 -8.94 9.00
N LEU A 192 -0.39 -7.63 8.82
CA LEU A 192 -0.30 -7.01 7.50
C LEU A 192 1.06 -7.27 6.84
N GLN A 193 2.16 -7.09 7.58
CA GLN A 193 3.51 -7.19 7.02
C GLN A 193 3.86 -8.62 6.59
N SER A 194 3.70 -9.60 7.49
CA SER A 194 3.98 -11.01 7.20
C SER A 194 2.99 -11.62 6.24
N GLY A 195 1.73 -11.17 6.28
CA GLY A 195 0.66 -11.59 5.40
C GLY A 195 0.93 -11.22 3.95
N LEU A 196 1.38 -10.00 3.66
CA LEU A 196 1.73 -9.60 2.30
C LEU A 196 2.85 -10.47 1.71
N ARG A 197 3.88 -10.80 2.50
CA ARG A 197 4.94 -11.72 2.05
C ARG A 197 4.40 -13.13 1.77
N ALA A 198 3.54 -13.64 2.66
CA ALA A 198 2.93 -14.95 2.50
C ALA A 198 2.01 -15.02 1.27
N PHE A 199 1.30 -13.92 0.95
CA PHE A 199 0.55 -13.81 -0.29
C PHE A 199 1.47 -13.85 -1.51
N SER A 200 2.62 -13.15 -1.49
CA SER A 200 3.62 -13.24 -2.58
C SER A 200 4.09 -14.68 -2.78
N GLU A 201 4.40 -15.39 -1.68
CA GLU A 201 4.83 -16.80 -1.70
C GLU A 201 3.75 -17.72 -2.27
N TYR A 202 2.49 -17.48 -1.91
CA TYR A 202 1.34 -18.19 -2.47
C TYR A 202 1.24 -17.99 -4.00
N ARG A 203 1.55 -16.80 -4.51
CA ARG A 203 1.66 -16.51 -5.94
C ARG A 203 2.96 -17.01 -6.58
N GLY A 204 3.80 -17.73 -5.82
CA GLY A 204 5.09 -18.26 -6.24
C GLY A 204 6.20 -17.21 -6.38
N GLY A 205 5.93 -15.98 -5.91
CA GLY A 205 6.89 -14.88 -5.81
C GLY A 205 7.56 -14.82 -4.45
N ARG A 206 8.30 -13.73 -4.22
CA ARG A 206 8.89 -13.37 -2.93
C ARG A 206 8.89 -11.86 -2.79
N ALA A 207 8.81 -11.38 -1.56
CA ALA A 207 8.96 -9.96 -1.27
C ALA A 207 9.71 -9.76 0.04
N ASP A 208 10.46 -8.67 0.12
CA ASP A 208 10.80 -8.09 1.41
C ASP A 208 9.68 -7.15 1.85
N SER A 209 9.62 -6.87 3.14
CA SER A 209 8.68 -5.91 3.71
C SER A 209 9.25 -5.34 5.00
N PHE A 210 8.77 -4.17 5.38
CA PHE A 210 9.05 -3.62 6.70
C PHE A 210 7.81 -2.99 7.32
N SER A 211 7.79 -2.87 8.64
CA SER A 211 6.87 -2.00 9.36
C SER A 211 7.65 -1.04 10.25
N GLN A 212 7.18 0.20 10.36
CA GLN A 212 7.81 1.21 11.20
C GLN A 212 6.79 2.29 11.62
N LEU A 213 6.82 2.72 12.88
CA LEU A 213 6.05 3.88 13.36
C LEU A 213 6.62 5.17 12.74
N THR A 214 5.77 6.18 12.53
CA THR A 214 6.21 7.48 12.00
C THR A 214 7.10 8.24 12.98
N ASP A 215 7.95 9.13 12.46
CA ASP A 215 8.89 9.95 13.23
C ASP A 215 8.23 11.00 14.12
N PHE A 216 7.03 11.45 13.74
CA PHE A 216 6.19 12.34 14.54
C PHE A 216 5.26 11.60 15.52
N ASN A 217 5.28 10.26 15.56
CA ASN A 217 4.46 9.52 16.52
C ASN A 217 4.94 9.83 17.95
N PRO A 218 4.07 10.32 18.86
CA PRO A 218 4.49 10.78 20.19
C PRO A 218 5.06 9.67 21.10
N THR A 219 4.86 8.40 20.73
CA THR A 219 5.43 7.25 21.45
C THR A 219 6.84 6.89 20.97
N VAL A 220 7.29 7.49 19.87
CA VAL A 220 8.60 7.24 19.25
C VAL A 220 9.63 8.23 19.81
N PRO A 221 10.81 7.78 20.25
CA PRO A 221 11.88 8.68 20.68
C PRO A 221 12.34 9.60 19.54
N ALA A 222 12.70 10.85 19.85
CA ALA A 222 13.20 11.80 18.87
C ALA A 222 14.37 11.23 18.04
N GLY A 223 14.32 11.44 16.72
CA GLY A 223 15.32 10.92 15.78
C GLY A 223 15.15 9.44 15.41
N ARG A 224 14.01 8.82 15.76
CA ARG A 224 13.60 7.48 15.37
C ARG A 224 12.30 7.56 14.56
N GLY A 225 11.84 6.42 14.04
CA GLY A 225 10.65 6.34 13.21
C GLY A 225 10.93 6.51 11.71
N PHE A 226 9.87 6.33 10.93
CA PHE A 226 9.86 6.52 9.49
C PHE A 226 9.63 7.99 9.18
N THR A 227 10.51 8.60 8.39
CA THR A 227 10.50 10.04 8.10
C THR A 227 9.88 10.33 6.73
N PHE A 228 9.60 11.61 6.45
CA PHE A 228 9.23 12.02 5.09
C PHE A 228 10.35 11.73 4.07
N ALA A 229 11.62 11.83 4.46
CA ALA A 229 12.74 11.48 3.60
C ALA A 229 12.73 9.98 3.24
N ASP A 230 12.35 9.11 4.19
CA ASP A 230 12.13 7.68 3.89
C ASP A 230 10.94 7.49 2.94
N MET A 231 9.83 8.22 3.12
CA MET A 231 8.68 8.18 2.20
C MET A 231 9.11 8.51 0.77
N LYS A 232 9.86 9.60 0.60
CA LYS A 232 10.41 9.99 -0.70
C LYS A 232 11.29 8.89 -1.30
N ALA A 233 12.21 8.35 -0.51
CA ALA A 233 13.12 7.31 -0.98
C ALA A 233 12.37 6.06 -1.45
N GLU A 234 11.27 5.66 -0.78
CA GLU A 234 10.41 4.55 -1.23
C GLU A 234 9.71 4.86 -2.56
N ILE A 235 9.11 6.04 -2.70
CA ILE A 235 8.43 6.46 -3.94
C ILE A 235 9.41 6.60 -5.10
N GLU A 236 10.57 7.25 -4.89
CA GLU A 236 11.61 7.42 -5.91
C GLU A 236 12.26 6.08 -6.30
N ALA A 237 12.29 5.11 -5.39
CA ALA A 237 12.71 3.75 -5.68
C ALA A 237 11.61 2.90 -6.35
N GLY A 238 10.38 3.42 -6.46
CA GLY A 238 9.29 2.79 -7.19
C GLY A 238 8.32 1.97 -6.36
N TYR A 239 8.31 2.16 -5.03
CA TYR A 239 7.53 1.34 -4.12
C TYR A 239 6.42 2.18 -3.46
N PRO A 240 5.13 1.89 -3.75
CA PRO A 240 4.03 2.41 -2.96
C PRO A 240 4.12 1.94 -1.51
N VAL A 241 3.65 2.77 -0.57
CA VAL A 241 3.77 2.52 0.87
C VAL A 241 2.39 2.44 1.51
N LEU A 242 2.09 1.36 2.24
CA LEU A 242 0.85 1.26 2.99
C LEU A 242 0.89 2.18 4.21
N LEU A 243 -0.17 2.95 4.39
CA LEU A 243 -0.35 3.88 5.49
C LEU A 243 -1.32 3.28 6.52
N PHE A 244 -0.90 3.23 7.78
CA PHE A 244 -1.69 2.69 8.88
C PHE A 244 -2.14 3.84 9.79
N LEU A 245 -3.40 4.21 9.71
CA LEU A 245 -4.00 5.27 10.52
C LEU A 245 -4.65 4.67 11.75
N GLN A 246 -4.36 5.24 12.91
CA GLN A 246 -4.91 4.86 14.20
C GLN A 246 -4.51 5.92 15.24
N ASN A 247 -5.39 6.26 16.16
CA ASN A 247 -5.02 7.09 17.31
C ASN A 247 -3.78 6.52 18.04
N PHE A 248 -2.77 7.36 18.28
CA PHE A 248 -1.47 6.95 18.84
C PHE A 248 -1.55 6.28 20.22
N SER A 249 -2.52 6.66 21.04
CA SER A 249 -2.63 6.25 22.44
C SER A 249 -3.72 5.21 22.69
N VAL A 250 -4.50 4.85 21.66
CA VAL A 250 -5.60 3.89 21.78
C VAL A 250 -5.19 2.61 21.09
N TYR A 251 -4.83 1.58 21.87
CA TYR A 251 -4.34 0.29 21.34
C TYR A 251 -5.42 -0.79 21.25
N SER A 252 -6.54 -0.58 21.94
CA SER A 252 -7.69 -1.48 21.96
C SER A 252 -8.95 -0.72 22.33
N ALA A 253 -10.11 -1.27 21.98
CA ALA A 253 -11.42 -0.79 22.39
C ALA A 253 -12.25 -1.96 22.96
N ASP A 254 -12.94 -1.71 24.07
CA ASP A 254 -13.88 -2.69 24.60
C ASP A 254 -15.15 -2.72 23.75
N ARG A 255 -15.43 -3.88 23.16
CA ARG A 255 -16.59 -4.09 22.28
C ARG A 255 -17.44 -5.25 22.82
N PRO A 256 -18.76 -5.24 22.59
CA PRO A 256 -19.62 -6.37 22.96
C PRO A 256 -19.06 -7.69 22.41
N GLY A 257 -18.81 -8.67 23.28
CA GLY A 257 -18.27 -9.98 22.88
C GLY A 257 -16.78 -10.01 22.52
N LEU A 258 -16.10 -8.87 22.44
CA LEU A 258 -14.65 -8.78 22.19
C LEU A 258 -14.04 -7.67 23.07
N PRO A 259 -13.83 -7.94 24.37
CA PRO A 259 -13.08 -7.02 25.22
C PRO A 259 -11.68 -6.87 24.63
N ARG A 260 -11.11 -5.67 24.71
CA ARG A 260 -9.83 -5.32 24.07
C ARG A 260 -9.76 -5.59 22.56
N GLY A 261 -10.87 -5.48 21.83
CA GLY A 261 -10.88 -5.50 20.36
C GLY A 261 -9.93 -4.48 19.74
N ASN A 262 -9.62 -4.60 18.45
CA ASN A 262 -8.88 -3.54 17.76
C ASN A 262 -9.59 -2.17 17.93
N PRO A 263 -8.81 -1.08 18.08
CA PRO A 263 -9.34 0.28 18.07
C PRO A 263 -9.67 0.70 16.64
N ASP A 264 -10.39 1.81 16.50
CA ASP A 264 -10.65 2.41 15.18
C ASP A 264 -9.35 2.65 14.40
N LEU A 265 -9.36 2.25 13.13
CA LEU A 265 -8.20 2.24 12.25
C LEU A 265 -8.59 2.42 10.79
N HIS A 266 -7.65 2.90 9.99
CA HIS A 266 -7.86 3.06 8.56
C HIS A 266 -6.60 2.74 7.75
N GLY A 267 -6.78 2.15 6.58
CA GLY A 267 -5.72 1.75 5.66
C GLY A 267 -5.77 2.50 4.35
N MET A 268 -4.62 3.03 3.93
CA MET A 268 -4.46 3.78 2.67
C MET A 268 -3.17 3.35 1.96
N LEU A 269 -2.98 3.81 0.72
CA LEU A 269 -1.77 3.53 -0.06
C LEU A 269 -1.15 4.84 -0.57
N ALA A 270 0.02 5.20 -0.05
CA ALA A 270 0.81 6.31 -0.56
C ALA A 270 1.46 5.94 -1.90
N TYR A 271 1.44 6.88 -2.84
CA TYR A 271 2.00 6.68 -4.18
C TYR A 271 2.78 7.88 -4.73
N GLY A 272 2.84 9.00 -4.01
CA GLY A 272 3.53 10.20 -4.45
C GLY A 272 3.76 11.18 -3.32
N TYR A 273 4.45 12.27 -3.61
CA TYR A 273 4.65 13.36 -2.68
C TYR A 273 4.78 14.71 -3.40
N ALA A 274 4.58 15.78 -2.64
CA ALA A 274 4.92 17.14 -3.04
C ALA A 274 5.67 17.86 -1.91
N GLU A 275 6.62 18.72 -2.27
CA GLU A 275 7.36 19.55 -1.32
C GLU A 275 7.19 21.03 -1.63
N TYR A 276 6.90 21.82 -0.60
CA TYR A 276 6.89 23.28 -0.64
C TYR A 276 7.86 23.82 0.41
N PRO A 277 9.20 23.72 0.19
CA PRO A 277 10.23 24.16 1.14
C PRO A 277 10.05 25.61 1.62
N SER A 278 9.61 26.51 0.73
CA SER A 278 9.31 27.90 1.06
C SER A 278 8.20 28.07 2.11
N LEU A 279 7.32 27.07 2.23
CA LEU A 279 6.23 27.01 3.21
C LEU A 279 6.52 26.03 4.37
N GLY A 280 7.59 25.24 4.28
CA GLY A 280 7.87 24.14 5.21
C GLY A 280 6.82 23.01 5.15
N ILE A 281 6.14 22.83 4.01
CA ILE A 281 5.06 21.86 3.84
C ILE A 281 5.56 20.66 3.03
N GLN A 282 5.24 19.47 3.52
CA GLN A 282 5.55 18.18 2.91
C GLN A 282 4.24 17.41 2.77
N TRP A 283 3.84 17.09 1.55
CA TRP A 283 2.58 16.39 1.27
C TRP A 283 2.84 14.98 0.76
N VAL A 284 1.97 14.05 1.14
CA VAL A 284 1.94 12.67 0.62
C VAL A 284 0.64 12.46 -0.14
N TYR A 285 0.75 12.02 -1.40
CA TYR A 285 -0.38 11.58 -2.20
C TYR A 285 -0.75 10.14 -1.90
N TYR A 286 -2.05 9.85 -1.75
CA TYR A 286 -2.52 8.53 -1.39
C TYR A 286 -3.88 8.16 -1.99
N ARG A 287 -4.20 6.85 -1.97
CA ARG A 287 -5.54 6.28 -2.20
C ARG A 287 -6.21 5.95 -0.87
N THR A 288 -7.44 6.41 -0.63
CA THR A 288 -8.15 6.30 0.67
C THR A 288 -8.88 4.99 0.92
N SER A 289 -8.74 4.00 0.03
CA SER A 289 -9.59 2.79 0.01
C SER A 289 -11.10 3.08 -0.19
N TRP A 290 -11.49 4.29 -0.59
CA TRP A 290 -12.88 4.64 -0.95
C TRP A 290 -13.04 5.04 -2.41
N ALA A 291 -12.09 4.67 -3.27
CA ALA A 291 -12.01 5.16 -4.65
C ALA A 291 -12.04 6.70 -4.72
N SER A 292 -11.03 7.33 -4.09
CA SER A 292 -10.99 8.78 -3.87
C SER A 292 -10.76 9.62 -5.12
N GLY A 293 -10.35 9.01 -6.22
CA GLY A 293 -9.77 9.69 -7.36
C GLY A 293 -8.33 10.15 -7.09
N ASP A 294 -7.77 10.84 -8.07
CA ASP A 294 -6.42 11.40 -8.04
C ASP A 294 -6.34 12.69 -7.20
N GLY A 295 -5.15 13.00 -6.71
CA GLY A 295 -4.85 14.30 -6.09
C GLY A 295 -5.22 14.41 -4.60
N VAL A 296 -5.64 13.32 -3.96
CA VAL A 296 -5.86 13.31 -2.51
C VAL A 296 -4.52 13.23 -1.77
N HIS A 297 -4.33 14.12 -0.80
CA HIS A 297 -3.09 14.27 -0.07
C HIS A 297 -3.31 14.76 1.37
N SER A 298 -2.30 14.57 2.21
CA SER A 298 -2.20 15.15 3.55
C SER A 298 -0.76 15.56 3.83
N GLN A 299 -0.61 16.50 4.76
CA GLN A 299 0.70 16.90 5.24
C GLN A 299 1.35 15.80 6.09
N TRP A 300 2.67 15.64 5.96
CA TRP A 300 3.46 14.73 6.79
C TRP A 300 3.64 15.30 8.20
N ASP A 301 2.63 15.09 9.03
CA ASP A 301 2.60 15.54 10.43
C ASP A 301 1.76 14.61 11.32
N ASP A 302 1.73 14.91 12.63
CA ASP A 302 0.95 14.21 13.65
C ASP A 302 -0.54 14.59 13.66
N GLY A 303 -0.98 15.37 12.68
CA GLY A 303 -2.35 15.82 12.53
C GLY A 303 -3.32 14.70 12.18
N THR A 304 -4.59 15.08 12.07
CA THR A 304 -5.64 14.16 11.65
C THR A 304 -5.66 14.03 10.14
N TRP A 305 -5.55 12.79 9.65
CA TRP A 305 -5.66 12.46 8.23
C TRP A 305 -7.11 12.01 7.95
N GLN A 306 -7.29 10.98 7.13
CA GLN A 306 -8.59 10.42 6.80
C GLN A 306 -9.24 9.68 7.97
N ALA A 307 -10.56 9.50 7.89
CA ALA A 307 -11.36 8.81 8.91
C ALA A 307 -11.17 9.35 10.34
N GLY A 308 -10.73 10.61 10.51
CA GLY A 308 -10.51 11.19 11.83
C GLY A 308 -9.29 10.64 12.59
N ASN A 309 -8.42 9.86 11.93
CA ASN A 309 -7.28 9.22 12.57
C ASN A 309 -5.93 9.80 12.09
N PRO A 310 -4.91 9.90 12.96
CA PRO A 310 -3.56 10.26 12.56
C PRO A 310 -2.82 9.06 11.94
N LEU A 311 -1.75 9.32 11.19
CA LEU A 311 -0.88 8.29 10.64
C LEU A 311 0.04 7.70 11.73
N ARG A 312 -0.31 6.50 12.22
CA ARG A 312 0.44 5.81 13.30
C ARG A 312 1.79 5.27 12.82
N GLY A 313 1.80 4.70 11.61
CA GLY A 313 2.96 4.00 11.05
C GLY A 313 2.74 3.59 9.61
N VAL A 314 3.75 2.96 9.02
CA VAL A 314 3.76 2.54 7.61
C VAL A 314 4.18 1.09 7.45
N VAL A 315 3.74 0.46 6.36
CA VAL A 315 4.22 -0.86 5.92
C VAL A 315 4.76 -0.74 4.49
N GLY A 316 6.05 -0.98 4.32
CA GLY A 316 6.70 -1.06 3.02
C GLY A 316 6.72 -2.49 2.48
N TYR A 317 6.68 -2.62 1.16
CA TYR A 317 6.63 -3.91 0.46
C TYR A 317 7.45 -3.86 -0.83
N HIS A 318 8.42 -4.76 -0.94
CA HIS A 318 9.44 -4.77 -1.98
C HIS A 318 9.50 -6.14 -2.66
N PRO A 319 8.74 -6.34 -3.75
CA PRO A 319 8.75 -7.62 -4.42
C PRO A 319 10.06 -7.88 -5.15
N ARG A 320 10.52 -9.14 -5.09
CA ARG A 320 11.80 -9.54 -5.65
C ARG A 320 11.64 -10.14 -7.05
N PRO A 321 12.67 -10.02 -7.90
CA PRO A 321 12.64 -10.64 -9.22
C PRO A 321 12.49 -12.16 -9.13
N ARG A 322 11.75 -12.74 -10.07
CA ARG A 322 11.50 -14.18 -10.18
C ARG A 322 11.80 -14.67 -11.58
N ILE A 323 12.80 -15.54 -11.74
CA ILE A 323 13.07 -16.18 -13.03
C ILE A 323 11.87 -17.04 -13.44
N ARG A 324 11.37 -16.84 -14.65
CA ARG A 324 10.24 -17.57 -15.25
C ARG A 324 10.68 -18.68 -16.17
N SER A 325 11.71 -18.42 -16.97
CA SER A 325 12.32 -19.47 -17.79
C SER A 325 13.79 -19.16 -18.04
N ALA A 326 14.56 -20.23 -18.29
CA ALA A 326 15.91 -20.17 -18.78
C ALA A 326 16.06 -21.20 -19.90
N THR A 327 16.17 -20.73 -21.14
CA THR A 327 16.28 -21.57 -22.33
C THR A 327 17.71 -21.52 -22.83
N ARG A 328 18.31 -22.69 -23.05
CA ARG A 328 19.70 -22.82 -23.51
C ARG A 328 19.76 -23.45 -24.89
N THR A 329 20.58 -22.88 -25.78
CA THR A 329 21.05 -23.50 -27.01
C THR A 329 22.55 -23.84 -26.88
N GLU A 330 23.20 -24.31 -27.94
CA GLU A 330 24.64 -24.59 -27.92
C GLU A 330 25.46 -23.36 -27.48
N ASN A 331 25.09 -22.17 -27.96
CA ASN A 331 25.87 -20.95 -27.76
C ASN A 331 25.12 -19.82 -27.06
N THR A 332 23.83 -19.98 -26.72
CA THR A 332 23.04 -18.94 -26.07
C THR A 332 22.31 -19.43 -24.83
N VAL A 333 22.10 -18.52 -23.88
CA VAL A 333 21.16 -18.68 -22.76
C VAL A 333 20.24 -17.46 -22.76
N THR A 334 18.94 -17.69 -22.87
CA THR A 334 17.91 -16.67 -22.72
C THR A 334 17.22 -16.86 -21.38
N ILE A 335 17.25 -15.83 -20.54
CA ILE A 335 16.62 -15.82 -19.22
C ILE A 335 15.48 -14.81 -19.27
N THR A 336 14.30 -15.19 -18.81
CA THR A 336 13.15 -14.29 -18.64
C THR A 336 12.73 -14.29 -17.19
N TRP A 337 12.23 -13.16 -16.70
CA TRP A 337 11.84 -13.01 -15.29
C TRP A 337 10.67 -12.04 -15.12
N ASP A 338 9.92 -12.23 -14.04
CA ASP A 338 9.05 -11.22 -13.47
C ASP A 338 9.86 -10.32 -12.54
N GLY A 339 9.46 -9.08 -12.36
CA GLY A 339 10.14 -8.15 -11.46
C GLY A 339 9.56 -6.74 -11.50
N PRO A 340 9.82 -5.93 -10.46
CA PRO A 340 9.29 -4.56 -10.35
C PRO A 340 9.52 -3.71 -11.62
N SER A 341 8.52 -2.97 -12.07
CA SER A 341 8.62 -2.11 -13.26
C SER A 341 7.82 -0.82 -13.12
N SER A 342 7.94 -0.19 -11.96
CA SER A 342 7.32 1.09 -11.63
C SER A 342 7.77 2.23 -12.53
N GLN A 343 6.83 3.12 -12.81
CA GLN A 343 7.04 4.37 -13.53
C GLN A 343 6.78 5.54 -12.59
N LEU A 344 7.71 6.49 -12.55
CA LEU A 344 7.60 7.73 -11.79
C LEU A 344 7.31 8.88 -12.74
N TYR A 345 6.20 9.59 -12.51
CA TYR A 345 5.92 10.85 -13.16
C TYR A 345 6.46 11.99 -12.31
N ASP A 346 7.17 12.92 -12.95
CA ASP A 346 7.68 14.14 -12.37
C ASP A 346 6.94 15.33 -13.00
N ALA A 347 6.20 16.07 -12.19
CA ALA A 347 5.30 17.12 -12.67
C ALA A 347 6.04 18.37 -13.14
N ASP A 348 7.24 18.63 -12.61
CA ASP A 348 8.04 19.80 -12.96
C ASP A 348 8.65 19.66 -14.35
N THR A 349 9.05 18.44 -14.70
CA THR A 349 9.64 18.10 -16.00
C THR A 349 8.65 17.51 -17.00
N GLU A 350 7.43 17.22 -16.55
CA GLU A 350 6.39 16.47 -17.29
C GLU A 350 6.92 15.13 -17.86
N ALA A 351 7.88 14.52 -17.16
CA ALA A 351 8.57 13.33 -17.61
C ALA A 351 8.13 12.08 -16.85
N THR A 352 8.02 10.95 -17.55
CA THR A 352 7.83 9.63 -16.92
C THR A 352 9.11 8.82 -17.04
N THR A 353 9.64 8.35 -15.90
CA THR A 353 10.87 7.55 -15.84
C THR A 353 10.57 6.12 -15.37
N LEU A 354 11.15 5.13 -16.05
CA LEU A 354 11.15 3.74 -15.60
C LEU A 354 12.26 3.54 -14.57
N LEU A 355 11.90 3.10 -13.37
CA LEU A 355 12.81 3.13 -12.22
C LEU A 355 13.70 1.89 -12.10
N HIS A 356 13.15 0.71 -12.38
CA HIS A 356 13.79 -0.55 -12.05
C HIS A 356 14.69 -1.08 -13.16
N ARG A 357 15.93 -1.42 -12.78
CA ARG A 357 16.93 -2.02 -13.67
C ARG A 357 17.44 -3.34 -13.10
N TYR A 358 17.87 -4.21 -14.00
CA TYR A 358 18.28 -5.57 -13.70
C TYR A 358 19.68 -5.85 -14.19
N GLN A 359 20.45 -6.58 -13.39
CA GLN A 359 21.70 -7.19 -13.79
C GLN A 359 21.54 -8.72 -13.74
N VAL A 360 21.71 -9.37 -14.89
CA VAL A 360 21.96 -10.82 -14.89
C VAL A 360 23.41 -11.03 -14.45
N GLU A 361 23.59 -11.94 -13.50
CA GLU A 361 24.90 -12.30 -12.99
C GLU A 361 25.13 -13.79 -13.18
N ARG A 362 26.39 -14.16 -13.41
CA ARG A 362 26.84 -15.53 -13.65
C ARG A 362 27.83 -15.97 -12.59
N SER A 363 27.79 -17.25 -12.24
CA SER A 363 28.83 -17.93 -11.47
C SER A 363 29.17 -19.28 -12.07
N LEU A 364 30.42 -19.75 -11.89
CA LEU A 364 30.86 -21.10 -12.30
C LEU A 364 30.65 -22.15 -11.20
N GLY A 365 30.22 -21.76 -10.00
CA GLY A 365 29.96 -22.66 -8.89
C GLY A 365 29.00 -22.05 -7.88
N MET A 366 28.33 -22.88 -7.07
CA MET A 366 27.45 -22.39 -6.01
C MET A 366 28.15 -22.22 -4.65
N THR A 367 29.34 -22.80 -4.46
CA THR A 367 30.02 -22.78 -3.16
C THR A 367 31.55 -22.85 -3.31
N PRO A 368 32.29 -21.77 -3.00
CA PRO A 368 31.79 -20.40 -2.84
C PRO A 368 31.31 -19.83 -4.19
N ALA A 369 30.18 -19.13 -4.19
CA ALA A 369 29.68 -18.48 -5.40
C ALA A 369 30.36 -17.12 -5.59
N THR A 370 31.18 -17.00 -6.63
CA THR A 370 31.67 -15.71 -7.12
C THR A 370 30.78 -15.29 -8.28
N TRP A 371 29.96 -14.25 -8.07
CA TRP A 371 29.05 -13.72 -9.07
C TRP A 371 29.69 -12.56 -9.81
N SER A 372 29.60 -12.57 -11.14
CA SER A 372 30.03 -11.46 -12.00
C SER A 372 28.90 -11.06 -12.94
N ALA A 373 28.88 -9.80 -13.37
CA ALA A 373 27.94 -9.33 -14.38
C ALA A 373 28.02 -10.19 -15.65
N ALA A 374 26.86 -10.49 -16.23
CA ALA A 374 26.71 -11.16 -17.50
C ALA A 374 25.79 -10.29 -18.37
N GLY A 375 26.38 -9.46 -19.23
CA GLY A 375 25.69 -8.43 -19.99
C GLY A 375 25.56 -7.10 -19.25
N GLU A 376 25.07 -6.09 -19.95
CA GLU A 376 24.81 -4.76 -19.39
C GLU A 376 23.50 -4.75 -18.57
N PRO A 377 23.36 -3.81 -17.62
CA PRO A 377 22.09 -3.54 -16.97
C PRO A 377 20.97 -3.26 -17.98
N THR A 378 19.77 -3.77 -17.73
CA THR A 378 18.60 -3.56 -18.59
C THR A 378 17.34 -3.29 -17.77
N THR A 379 16.38 -2.56 -18.36
CA THR A 379 15.01 -2.45 -17.85
C THR A 379 14.10 -3.55 -18.42
N ASP A 380 14.57 -4.29 -19.42
CA ASP A 380 13.84 -5.42 -19.98
C ASP A 380 13.76 -6.56 -18.96
N ARG A 381 12.76 -7.41 -19.15
CA ARG A 381 12.51 -8.62 -18.34
C ARG A 381 12.99 -9.90 -19.02
N SER A 382 13.93 -9.74 -19.96
CA SER A 382 14.56 -10.82 -20.71
C SER A 382 15.97 -10.42 -21.11
N LEU A 383 16.90 -11.37 -21.06
CA LEU A 383 18.26 -11.19 -21.56
C LEU A 383 18.72 -12.45 -22.27
N THR A 384 19.28 -12.28 -23.47
CA THR A 384 19.95 -13.35 -24.21
C THR A 384 21.46 -13.14 -24.18
N LEU A 385 22.16 -14.06 -23.52
CA LEU A 385 23.61 -14.10 -23.46
C LEU A 385 24.15 -14.98 -24.58
N THR A 386 25.08 -14.46 -25.38
CA THR A 386 25.77 -15.20 -26.45
C THR A 386 27.16 -15.65 -25.98
N ASN A 387 27.69 -16.72 -26.58
CA ASN A 387 29.02 -17.26 -26.32
C ASN A 387 29.31 -17.58 -24.84
N CYS A 388 28.27 -17.84 -24.04
CA CYS A 388 28.40 -17.98 -22.58
C CYS A 388 28.35 -19.44 -22.09
N CYS A 389 28.00 -20.39 -22.96
CA CYS A 389 27.50 -21.71 -22.59
C CYS A 389 28.52 -22.85 -22.57
N ALA A 390 29.81 -22.58 -22.75
CA ALA A 390 30.83 -23.65 -22.83
C ALA A 390 30.97 -24.47 -21.53
N ASN A 391 30.72 -23.85 -20.36
CA ASN A 391 30.85 -24.47 -19.04
C ASN A 391 29.51 -24.44 -18.28
N ALA A 392 29.31 -25.42 -17.40
CA ALA A 392 28.22 -25.38 -16.42
C ALA A 392 28.29 -24.05 -15.65
N SER A 393 27.18 -23.32 -15.63
CA SER A 393 27.10 -21.98 -15.06
C SER A 393 25.77 -21.80 -14.35
N PHE A 394 25.81 -21.03 -13.27
CA PHE A 394 24.64 -20.60 -12.51
C PHE A 394 24.34 -19.16 -12.86
N TYR A 395 23.06 -18.83 -12.93
CA TYR A 395 22.59 -17.48 -13.23
C TYR A 395 21.64 -16.99 -12.15
N ARG A 396 21.70 -15.69 -11.87
CA ARG A 396 20.69 -15.00 -11.06
C ARG A 396 20.36 -13.66 -11.69
N VAL A 397 19.17 -13.15 -11.38
CA VAL A 397 18.75 -11.78 -11.72
C VAL A 397 18.84 -10.96 -10.45
N ARG A 398 19.64 -9.90 -10.46
CA ARG A 398 19.74 -8.94 -9.36
C ARG A 398 19.00 -7.67 -9.76
N LEU A 399 18.05 -7.25 -8.93
CA LEU A 399 17.50 -5.90 -9.01
C LEU A 399 18.60 -4.91 -8.60
N LEU A 400 18.88 -3.94 -9.45
CA LEU A 400 19.77 -2.85 -9.12
C LEU A 400 18.97 -1.83 -8.30
N GLY A 401 19.59 -1.29 -7.26
CA GLY A 401 19.01 -0.16 -6.55
C GLY A 401 18.81 1.04 -7.50
N PRO A 402 17.93 1.98 -7.13
CA PRO A 402 17.76 3.24 -7.86
C PRO A 402 19.11 3.91 -8.14
#